data_AF-A0A1T0CPZ5-F1
#
_entry.id   AF-A0A1T0CPZ5-F1
#
_cell.length_a   1.000
_cell.length_b   1.000
_cell.length_c   1.000
_cell.angle_alpha   90.00
_cell.angle_beta   90.00
_cell.angle_gamma   90.00
#
_symmetry.space_group_name_H-M   'P 1'
#
loop_
_entity.id
_entity.type
_entity.pdbx_description
1 polymer ?
#
loop_
_entity_poly.entity_id
_entity_poly.type
_entity_poly.pdbx_seq_one_letter_code
_entity_poly.pdbx_strand_id
1 'polypeptide(L)'
;MRDRTAKAQLIAAAESYAKVSPFADACYRYYYYEDATCHAKLSACLVDKFAQHLQSVPAKYHQAVIDTALTELSYPSKRPDRPAFCAKERAVCMGVSRRQYYRIGVHDAIDDIISHITAIALDVAYRVRQQLGKRKCEYGY
;
A
#
# COMPACT_ATOMS: atom_id res chain seq x y z
N MET A 1 28.55 5.24 -4.09
CA MET A 1 27.34 5.47 -4.94
C MET A 1 27.08 4.37 -5.99
N ARG A 2 27.69 3.18 -5.94
CA ARG A 2 27.54 2.14 -6.99
C ARG A 2 26.58 0.97 -6.67
N ASP A 3 26.12 0.80 -5.42
CA ASP A 3 25.32 -0.38 -5.04
C ASP A 3 23.79 -0.26 -5.16
N ARG A 4 23.22 0.96 -5.14
CA ARG A 4 21.75 1.12 -5.14
C ARG A 4 21.10 0.71 -6.46
N THR A 5 21.78 0.99 -7.58
CA THR A 5 21.24 0.75 -8.94
C THR A 5 21.18 -0.74 -9.27
N ALA A 6 22.18 -1.52 -8.85
CA ALA A 6 22.21 -2.97 -9.05
C ALA A 6 21.09 -3.68 -8.27
N LYS A 7 20.81 -3.24 -7.03
CA LYS A 7 19.73 -3.81 -6.22
C LYS A 7 18.35 -3.53 -6.82
N ALA A 8 18.10 -2.30 -7.31
CA ALA A 8 16.84 -1.93 -7.94
C ALA A 8 16.58 -2.72 -9.24
N GLN A 9 17.60 -2.94 -10.06
CA GLN A 9 17.47 -3.76 -11.29
C GLN A 9 17.19 -5.24 -10.99
N LEU A 10 17.80 -5.79 -9.93
CA LEU A 10 17.54 -7.16 -9.48
C LEU A 10 16.12 -7.32 -8.91
N ILE A 11 15.61 -6.32 -8.20
CA ILE A 11 14.24 -6.29 -7.69
C ILE A 11 13.26 -6.26 -8.87
N ALA A 12 13.45 -5.33 -9.83
CA ALA A 12 12.59 -5.22 -11.01
C ALA A 12 12.61 -6.51 -11.88
N ALA A 13 13.77 -7.15 -12.01
CA ALA A 13 13.88 -8.43 -12.71
C ALA A 13 13.15 -9.56 -11.97
N ALA A 14 13.22 -9.59 -10.63
CA ALA A 14 12.55 -10.58 -9.80
C ALA A 14 11.02 -10.35 -9.76
N GLU A 15 10.54 -9.11 -9.73
CA GLU A 15 9.12 -8.75 -9.85
C GLU A 15 8.52 -9.26 -11.18
N SER A 16 9.24 -9.04 -12.29
CA SER A 16 8.86 -9.55 -13.62
C SER A 16 8.78 -11.08 -13.65
N TYR A 17 9.73 -11.76 -13.00
CA TYR A 17 9.75 -13.22 -12.87
C TYR A 17 8.69 -13.77 -11.90
N ALA A 18 8.25 -12.99 -10.92
CA ALA A 18 7.24 -13.38 -9.94
C ALA A 18 5.81 -13.44 -10.53
N LYS A 19 5.62 -13.04 -11.80
CA LYS A 19 4.32 -13.00 -12.50
C LYS A 19 3.25 -12.27 -11.66
N VAL A 20 3.65 -11.17 -11.05
CA VAL A 20 2.80 -10.36 -10.18
C VAL A 20 1.89 -9.49 -11.05
N SER A 21 0.64 -9.29 -10.64
CA SER A 21 -0.27 -8.39 -11.38
C SER A 21 0.21 -6.94 -11.29
N PRO A 22 -0.11 -6.07 -12.27
CA PRO A 22 0.27 -4.65 -12.23
C PRO A 22 -0.22 -3.91 -10.97
N PHE A 23 -1.36 -4.34 -10.41
CA PHE A 23 -1.89 -3.78 -9.16
C PHE A 23 -1.04 -4.19 -7.96
N ALA A 24 -0.68 -5.48 -7.86
CA ALA A 24 0.13 -5.98 -6.76
C ALA A 24 1.58 -5.43 -6.81
N ASP A 25 2.12 -5.21 -8.00
CA ASP A 25 3.38 -4.48 -8.19
C ASP A 25 3.27 -3.03 -7.69
N ALA A 26 2.17 -2.32 -8.01
CA ALA A 26 1.95 -0.96 -7.52
C ALA A 26 1.84 -0.91 -5.98
N CYS A 27 1.15 -1.86 -5.35
CA CYS A 27 1.11 -2.00 -3.89
C CYS A 27 2.51 -2.22 -3.30
N TYR A 28 3.28 -3.14 -3.87
CA TYR A 28 4.63 -3.45 -3.42
C TYR A 28 5.56 -2.24 -3.51
N ARG A 29 5.58 -1.59 -4.67
CA ARG A 29 6.47 -0.45 -4.94
C ARG A 29 6.10 0.76 -4.10
N TYR A 30 4.81 1.03 -3.93
CA TYR A 30 4.38 2.13 -3.08
C TYR A 30 4.73 1.86 -1.61
N TYR A 31 4.47 0.65 -1.10
CA TYR A 31 4.72 0.31 0.29
C TYR A 31 6.21 0.33 0.67
N TYR A 32 7.11 -0.17 -0.19
CA TYR A 32 8.54 -0.28 0.14
C TYR A 32 9.40 0.88 -0.36
N TYR A 33 8.97 1.58 -1.40
CA TYR A 33 9.78 2.60 -2.08
C TYR A 33 9.08 3.95 -2.22
N GLU A 34 7.85 4.10 -1.72
CA GLU A 34 7.07 5.34 -1.79
C GLU A 34 6.99 5.92 -3.21
N ASP A 35 6.90 5.05 -4.23
CA ASP A 35 6.90 5.45 -5.64
C ASP A 35 5.66 6.28 -5.98
N ALA A 36 5.87 7.56 -6.32
CA ALA A 36 4.82 8.51 -6.65
C ALA A 36 3.96 8.10 -7.87
N THR A 37 4.53 7.39 -8.83
CA THR A 37 3.78 6.87 -9.98
C THR A 37 2.83 5.75 -9.54
N CYS A 38 3.30 4.89 -8.63
CA CYS A 38 2.49 3.83 -8.06
C CYS A 38 1.41 4.40 -7.14
N HIS A 39 1.70 5.46 -6.37
CA HIS A 39 0.69 6.21 -5.61
C HIS A 39 -0.45 6.69 -6.51
N ALA A 40 -0.15 7.37 -7.62
CA ALA A 40 -1.17 7.87 -8.54
C ALA A 40 -2.01 6.74 -9.16
N LYS A 41 -1.37 5.62 -9.53
CA LYS A 41 -2.07 4.43 -10.02
C LYS A 41 -3.01 3.83 -8.96
N LEU A 42 -2.54 3.70 -7.72
CA LEU A 42 -3.35 3.18 -6.63
C LEU A 42 -4.53 4.11 -6.34
N SER A 43 -4.28 5.41 -6.17
CA SER A 43 -5.32 6.42 -5.94
C SER A 43 -6.42 6.38 -7.02
N ALA A 44 -6.05 6.15 -8.29
CA ALA A 44 -7.00 6.07 -9.40
C ALA A 44 -7.83 4.78 -9.47
N CYS A 45 -7.36 3.65 -8.92
CA CYS A 45 -8.01 2.35 -9.09
C CYS A 45 -8.55 1.72 -7.81
N LEU A 46 -8.15 2.23 -6.63
CA LEU A 46 -8.58 1.70 -5.35
C LEU A 46 -10.08 1.90 -5.11
N VAL A 47 -10.70 2.96 -5.66
CA VAL A 47 -12.15 3.20 -5.52
C VAL A 47 -12.93 2.00 -6.07
N ASP A 48 -12.56 1.52 -7.26
CA ASP A 48 -13.23 0.38 -7.90
C ASP A 48 -12.86 -0.94 -7.23
N LYS A 49 -11.58 -1.11 -6.87
CA LYS A 49 -11.08 -2.34 -6.22
C LYS A 49 -11.67 -2.55 -4.83
N PHE A 50 -11.92 -1.47 -4.09
CA PHE A 50 -12.43 -1.49 -2.71
C PHE A 50 -13.88 -1.03 -2.62
N ALA A 51 -14.62 -1.02 -3.73
CA ALA A 51 -16.01 -0.58 -3.76
C ALA A 51 -16.87 -1.28 -2.70
N GLN A 52 -16.61 -2.56 -2.42
CA GLN A 52 -17.28 -3.33 -1.35
C GLN A 52 -16.99 -2.78 0.06
N HIS A 53 -15.73 -2.45 0.36
CA HIS A 53 -15.33 -1.87 1.65
C HIS A 53 -15.83 -0.42 1.82
N LEU A 54 -16.17 0.25 0.72
CA LEU A 54 -16.66 1.62 0.71
C LEU A 54 -18.19 1.74 0.65
N GLN A 55 -18.95 0.63 0.64
CA GLN A 55 -20.41 0.65 0.49
C GLN A 55 -21.13 1.43 1.60
N SER A 56 -20.62 1.35 2.84
CA SER A 56 -21.17 2.09 3.99
C SER A 56 -20.76 3.56 4.01
N VAL A 57 -19.76 3.94 3.20
CA VAL A 57 -19.24 5.30 3.11
C VAL A 57 -19.96 6.05 1.98
N PRO A 58 -20.46 7.28 2.22
CA PRO A 58 -21.04 8.09 1.14
C PRO A 58 -20.01 8.33 0.02
N ALA A 59 -20.42 8.12 -1.23
CA ALA A 59 -19.54 8.15 -2.41
C ALA A 59 -18.64 9.39 -2.52
N LYS A 60 -19.16 10.55 -2.12
CA LYS A 60 -18.40 11.82 -2.11
C LYS A 60 -17.13 11.81 -1.23
N TYR A 61 -17.01 10.85 -0.32
CA TYR A 61 -15.84 10.68 0.56
C TYR A 61 -14.90 9.55 0.14
N HIS A 62 -15.25 8.74 -0.86
CA HIS A 62 -14.46 7.56 -1.26
C HIS A 62 -13.01 7.92 -1.59
N GLN A 63 -12.81 8.92 -2.44
CA GLN A 63 -11.46 9.37 -2.81
C GLN A 63 -10.69 9.89 -1.59
N ALA A 64 -11.32 10.69 -0.73
CA ALA A 64 -10.69 11.22 0.47
C ALA A 64 -10.28 10.12 1.47
N VAL A 65 -11.07 9.04 1.57
CA VAL A 65 -10.74 7.85 2.37
C VAL A 65 -9.49 7.16 1.81
N ILE A 66 -9.44 6.94 0.49
CA ILE A 66 -8.30 6.31 -0.18
C ILE A 66 -7.03 7.15 -0.05
N ASP A 67 -7.12 8.44 -0.34
CA ASP A 67 -5.96 9.32 -0.26
C ASP A 67 -5.44 9.42 1.18
N THR A 68 -6.33 9.39 2.17
CA THR A 68 -5.95 9.33 3.59
C THR A 68 -5.26 8.01 3.92
N ALA A 69 -5.76 6.88 3.44
CA ALA A 69 -5.15 5.57 3.65
C ALA A 69 -3.75 5.48 3.02
N LEU A 70 -3.60 5.98 1.78
CA LEU A 70 -2.30 6.03 1.11
C LEU A 70 -1.33 6.96 1.86
N THR A 71 -1.79 8.17 2.22
CA THR A 71 -0.98 9.11 3.00
C THR A 71 -0.54 8.49 4.33
N GLU A 72 -1.42 7.80 5.04
CA GLU A 72 -1.05 7.15 6.31
C GLU A 72 -0.04 6.02 6.09
N LEU A 73 -0.19 5.25 5.00
CA LEU A 73 0.72 4.15 4.67
C LEU A 73 2.17 4.62 4.44
N SER A 74 2.38 5.84 3.95
CA SER A 74 3.73 6.39 3.78
C SER A 74 4.39 6.84 5.09
N TYR A 75 3.67 6.87 6.21
CA TYR A 75 4.24 7.27 7.49
C TYR A 75 4.84 6.06 8.21
N PRO A 76 6.05 6.20 8.80
CA PRO A 76 6.66 5.12 9.55
C PRO A 76 5.82 4.82 10.79
N SER A 77 5.21 3.64 10.83
CA SER A 77 4.50 3.21 12.03
C SER A 77 5.51 2.91 13.14
N LYS A 78 5.38 3.63 14.27
CA LYS A 78 6.21 3.41 15.47
C LYS A 78 5.87 2.07 16.15
N ARG A 79 4.72 1.48 15.82
CA ARG A 79 4.17 0.28 16.44
C ARG A 79 3.37 -0.53 15.41
N PRO A 80 3.79 -1.75 15.05
CA PRO A 80 3.12 -2.52 14.00
C PRO A 80 1.68 -2.93 14.38
N ASP A 81 1.32 -2.90 15.66
CA ASP A 81 -0.01 -3.19 16.20
C ASP A 81 -0.96 -1.99 16.18
N ARG A 82 -0.51 -0.80 15.75
CA ARG A 82 -1.31 0.43 15.80
C ARG A 82 -1.29 1.21 14.49
N PRO A 83 -2.42 1.89 14.17
CA PRO A 83 -2.45 2.93 13.15
C PRO A 83 -1.32 3.94 13.31
N ALA A 84 -0.77 4.39 12.18
CA ALA A 84 0.21 5.47 12.19
C ALA A 84 -0.46 6.80 12.53
N PHE A 85 -1.72 6.99 12.08
CA PHE A 85 -2.52 8.17 12.37
C PHE A 85 -3.61 7.89 13.39
N CYS A 86 -3.83 8.83 14.29
CA CYS A 86 -5.03 8.86 15.12
C CYS A 86 -6.23 9.39 14.33
N ALA A 87 -7.45 9.21 14.87
CA ALA A 87 -8.67 9.69 14.23
C ALA A 87 -8.67 11.22 13.95
N LYS A 88 -7.94 12.02 14.74
CA LYS A 88 -7.79 13.46 14.50
C LYS A 88 -6.97 13.72 13.23
N GLU A 89 -5.86 13.03 13.06
CA GLU A 89 -4.98 13.16 11.89
C GLU A 89 -5.69 12.68 10.62
N ARG A 90 -6.36 11.53 10.68
CA ARG A 90 -7.19 11.03 9.57
C ARG A 90 -8.28 12.02 9.17
N ALA A 91 -8.98 12.62 10.14
CA ALA A 91 -10.00 13.64 9.85
C ALA A 91 -9.40 14.86 9.14
N VAL A 92 -8.20 15.29 9.53
CA VAL A 92 -7.47 16.39 8.88
C VAL A 92 -7.07 16.03 7.45
N CYS A 93 -6.51 14.83 7.22
CA CYS A 93 -6.17 14.35 5.88
C CYS A 93 -7.39 14.30 4.95
N MET A 94 -8.54 13.90 5.48
CA MET A 94 -9.81 13.88 4.74
C MET A 94 -10.43 15.27 4.52
N GLY A 95 -9.91 16.32 5.16
CA GLY A 95 -10.50 17.66 5.09
C GLY A 95 -11.85 17.80 5.81
N VAL A 96 -12.10 17.00 6.86
CA VAL A 96 -13.35 17.02 7.63
C VAL A 96 -13.12 17.31 9.11
N SER A 97 -14.15 17.79 9.80
CA SER A 97 -14.07 17.91 11.27
C SER A 97 -14.03 16.52 11.92
N ARG A 98 -13.41 16.42 13.11
CA ARG A 98 -13.37 15.16 13.87
C ARG A 98 -14.76 14.60 14.18
N ARG A 99 -15.75 15.47 14.43
CA ARG A 99 -17.15 15.05 14.63
C ARG A 99 -17.73 14.43 13.35
N GLN A 100 -17.47 15.04 12.20
CA GLN A 100 -17.91 14.53 10.92
C GLN A 100 -17.24 13.20 10.58
N TYR A 101 -15.95 13.05 10.86
CA TYR A 101 -15.21 11.79 10.68
C TYR A 101 -15.91 10.60 11.39
N TYR A 102 -16.25 10.75 12.67
CA TYR A 102 -16.98 9.69 13.40
C TYR A 102 -18.39 9.45 12.86
N ARG A 103 -19.07 10.49 12.38
CA ARG A 103 -20.41 10.36 11.78
C ARG A 103 -20.39 9.58 10.46
N ILE A 104 -19.33 9.76 9.65
CA ILE A 104 -19.19 9.03 8.38
C ILE A 104 -18.79 7.57 8.65
N GLY A 105 -18.06 7.30 9.73
CA GLY A 105 -17.73 5.92 10.14
C GLY A 105 -16.66 5.27 9.25
N VAL A 106 -15.65 6.04 8.81
CA VAL A 106 -14.64 5.61 7.83
C VAL A 106 -13.41 4.93 8.43
N HIS A 107 -13.37 4.73 9.75
CA HIS A 107 -12.17 4.23 10.43
C HIS A 107 -11.75 2.86 9.90
N ASP A 108 -12.69 1.92 9.89
CA ASP A 108 -12.47 0.53 9.46
C ASP A 108 -12.15 0.48 7.97
N ALA A 109 -12.77 1.32 7.14
CA ALA A 109 -12.49 1.37 5.71
C ALA A 109 -11.03 1.80 5.43
N ILE A 110 -10.50 2.77 6.18
CA ILE A 110 -9.10 3.19 6.07
C ILE A 110 -8.18 2.05 6.51
N ASP A 111 -8.48 1.38 7.62
CA ASP A 111 -7.69 0.27 8.14
C ASP A 111 -7.68 -0.94 7.18
N ASP A 112 -8.84 -1.26 6.59
CA ASP A 112 -8.99 -2.33 5.60
C ASP A 112 -8.13 -2.08 4.36
N ILE A 113 -8.13 -0.84 3.83
CA ILE A 113 -7.33 -0.47 2.66
C ILE A 113 -5.84 -0.60 2.98
N ILE A 114 -5.39 -0.04 4.11
CA ILE A 114 -3.99 -0.11 4.56
C ILE A 114 -3.55 -1.58 4.72
N SER A 115 -4.39 -2.38 5.39
CA SER A 115 -4.13 -3.80 5.65
C SER A 115 -4.01 -4.60 4.35
N HIS A 116 -4.93 -4.40 3.40
CA HIS A 116 -4.87 -5.08 2.10
C HIS A 116 -3.64 -4.71 1.28
N ILE A 117 -3.31 -3.41 1.18
CA ILE A 117 -2.12 -2.97 0.43
C ILE A 117 -0.86 -3.58 1.06
N THR A 118 -0.77 -3.55 2.39
CA THR A 118 0.35 -4.12 3.14
C THR A 118 0.45 -5.64 2.92
N ALA A 119 -0.66 -6.37 3.02
CA ALA A 119 -0.69 -7.81 2.83
C ALA A 119 -0.24 -8.21 1.42
N ILE A 120 -0.71 -7.51 0.39
CA ILE A 120 -0.30 -7.71 -1.00
C ILE A 120 1.20 -7.43 -1.15
N ALA A 121 1.69 -6.31 -0.61
CA ALA A 121 3.11 -5.97 -0.68
C ALA A 121 3.99 -7.03 0.01
N LEU A 122 3.58 -7.54 1.17
CA LEU A 122 4.27 -8.61 1.89
C LEU A 122 4.28 -9.93 1.10
N ASP A 123 3.16 -10.32 0.47
CA ASP A 123 3.09 -11.51 -0.38
C ASP A 123 4.03 -11.39 -1.59
N VAL A 124 4.03 -10.24 -2.27
CA VAL A 124 4.97 -9.97 -3.38
C VAL A 124 6.42 -10.04 -2.91
N ALA A 125 6.75 -9.42 -1.77
CA ALA A 125 8.08 -9.48 -1.18
C ALA A 125 8.51 -10.92 -0.88
N TYR A 126 7.58 -11.74 -0.37
CA TYR A 126 7.81 -13.15 -0.08
C TYR A 126 8.10 -13.95 -1.36
N ARG A 127 7.29 -13.78 -2.41
CA ARG A 127 7.50 -14.43 -3.72
C ARG A 127 8.83 -14.05 -4.35
N VAL A 128 9.18 -12.75 -4.34
CA VAL A 128 10.47 -12.24 -4.82
C VAL A 128 11.63 -12.88 -4.04
N ARG A 129 11.53 -12.94 -2.70
CA ARG A 129 12.55 -13.59 -1.85
C ARG A 129 12.70 -15.08 -2.15
N GLN A 130 11.59 -15.82 -2.31
CA GLN A 130 11.64 -17.24 -2.64
C GLN A 130 12.35 -17.49 -3.97
N GLN A 131 12.08 -16.67 -4.99
CA GLN A 131 12.71 -16.81 -6.30
C GLN A 131 14.22 -16.50 -6.26
N LEU A 132 14.61 -15.45 -5.55
CA LEU A 132 16.03 -15.13 -5.34
C LEU A 132 16.74 -16.19 -4.49
N GLY A 133 16.04 -16.81 -3.53
CA GLY A 133 16.52 -17.92 -2.73
C GLY A 133 16.72 -19.21 -3.54
N LYS A 134 15.79 -19.54 -4.45
CA LYS A 134 15.92 -20.69 -5.38
C LYS A 134 17.15 -20.56 -6.28
N ARG A 135 17.48 -19.34 -6.74
CA ARG A 135 18.71 -19.11 -7.53
C ARG A 135 20.02 -19.35 -6.76
N LYS A 136 20.04 -19.26 -5.43
CA LYS A 136 21.25 -19.59 -4.64
C LYS A 136 21.51 -21.10 -4.53
N CYS A 137 20.53 -21.95 -4.78
CA CYS A 137 20.70 -23.41 -4.72
C CYS A 137 20.95 -24.05 -6.09
N GLU A 138 20.70 -23.34 -7.19
CA GLU A 138 20.90 -23.89 -8.56
C GLU A 138 22.24 -23.51 -9.21
N TYR A 139 22.97 -22.54 -8.64
CA TYR A 139 24.35 -22.24 -9.05
C TYR A 139 25.27 -22.43 -7.84
N GLY A 140 25.62 -23.69 -7.60
CA GLY A 140 26.77 -24.04 -6.78
C GLY A 140 28.04 -23.54 -7.44
N TYR A 141 28.62 -22.49 -6.87
CA TYR A 141 30.04 -22.17 -6.94
C TYR A 141 30.52 -21.89 -5.52
#